data_AF-A0A2V8R5K8-F1
#
_entry.id   AF-A0A2V8R5K8-F1
#
_cell.length_a   1.000
_cell.length_b   1.000
_cell.length_c   1.000
_cell.angle_alpha   90.00
_cell.angle_beta   90.00
_cell.angle_gamma   90.00
#
_symmetry.space_group_name_H-M   'P 1'
#
loop_
_entity.id
_entity.type
_entity.pdbx_description
1 polymer ?
#
loop_
_entity_poly.entity_id
_entity_poly.type
_entity_poly.pdbx_seq_one_letter_code
_entity_poly.pdbx_strand_id
1 'polypeptide(L)'
;MIKDSLKAIGNSALGLFRNPLGLLLLCALYLALLACLYVFFATGVATVWQLVLSALTALAAPLLFFVLQAAVVNFAQPEAAGVGAPVRHMLRDFLKILLLSLPLIALAVGIIYLLGVLQAHLPKIEEAPHAFVAAPHTEPPTPLHWQDALVSSLWLLLLGITLPLVSAHLWLSASRLGLLPTLKRIHRVIARAFNAQSVLIYVVGLFVFGLMPYFILYTRTPVSNGWAELILFALRLLLAFVFTLLGWTITLGAL
;
A
#
# COMPACT_ATOMS: atom_id res chain seq x y z
N MET A 1 -21.24 14.27 5.33
CA MET A 1 -19.85 13.81 5.13
C MET A 1 -19.57 12.47 5.79
N ILE A 2 -19.48 12.35 7.13
CA ILE A 2 -19.15 11.06 7.79
C ILE A 2 -20.15 9.96 7.40
N LYS A 3 -21.46 10.25 7.48
CA LYS A 3 -22.52 9.29 7.09
C LYS A 3 -22.37 8.84 5.63
N ASP A 4 -22.02 9.76 4.74
CA ASP A 4 -21.87 9.48 3.30
C ASP A 4 -20.62 8.65 3.02
N SER A 5 -19.49 8.95 3.70
CA SER A 5 -18.26 8.16 3.64
C SER A 5 -18.49 6.74 4.16
N LEU A 6 -19.15 6.57 5.32
CA LEU A 6 -19.45 5.25 5.87
C LEU A 6 -20.40 4.46 4.97
N LYS A 7 -21.40 5.13 4.37
CA LYS A 7 -22.29 4.52 3.39
C LYS A 7 -21.55 4.08 2.14
N ALA A 8 -20.61 4.88 1.63
CA ALA A 8 -19.78 4.52 0.48
C ALA A 8 -18.91 3.28 0.77
N ILE A 9 -18.27 3.25 1.94
CA ILE A 9 -17.48 2.09 2.42
C ILE A 9 -18.37 0.85 2.54
N GLY A 10 -19.53 0.96 3.18
CA GLY A 10 -20.48 -0.15 3.34
C GLY A 10 -20.99 -0.69 2.00
N ASN A 11 -21.33 0.20 1.06
CA ASN A 11 -21.76 -0.19 -0.28
C ASN A 11 -20.63 -0.89 -1.05
N SER A 12 -19.40 -0.40 -0.94
CA SER A 12 -18.24 -1.02 -1.58
C SER A 12 -17.97 -2.42 -0.99
N ALA A 13 -18.03 -2.57 0.33
CA ALA A 13 -17.89 -3.86 1.00
C ALA A 13 -18.97 -4.86 0.55
N LEU A 14 -20.24 -4.45 0.52
CA LEU A 14 -21.32 -5.30 0.02
C LEU A 14 -21.13 -5.66 -1.46
N GLY A 15 -20.66 -4.71 -2.28
CA GLY A 15 -20.29 -4.96 -3.67
C GLY A 15 -19.20 -6.03 -3.79
N LEU A 16 -18.19 -5.99 -2.91
CA LEU A 16 -17.10 -6.96 -2.87
C LEU A 16 -17.59 -8.39 -2.65
N PHE A 17 -18.46 -8.60 -1.66
CA PHE A 17 -18.96 -9.93 -1.34
C PHE A 17 -20.05 -10.45 -2.30
N ARG A 18 -20.65 -9.58 -3.12
CA ARG A 18 -21.63 -10.00 -4.15
C ARG A 18 -20.99 -10.66 -5.37
N ASN A 19 -19.68 -10.49 -5.58
CA ASN A 19 -18.97 -11.08 -6.71
C ASN A 19 -17.84 -12.02 -6.22
N PRO A 20 -18.17 -13.27 -5.85
CA PRO A 20 -17.20 -14.21 -5.28
C PRO A 20 -16.09 -14.59 -6.27
N LEU A 21 -16.37 -14.59 -7.57
CA LEU A 21 -15.37 -14.88 -8.60
C LEU A 21 -14.34 -13.75 -8.70
N GLY A 22 -14.78 -12.50 -8.66
CA GLY A 22 -13.88 -11.35 -8.62
C GLY A 22 -13.02 -11.36 -7.35
N LEU A 23 -13.62 -11.67 -6.20
CA LEU A 23 -12.88 -11.82 -4.95
C LEU A 23 -11.84 -12.95 -5.02
N LEU A 24 -12.19 -14.11 -5.58
CA LEU A 24 -11.27 -15.23 -5.77
C LEU A 24 -10.10 -14.83 -6.69
N LEU A 25 -10.37 -14.10 -7.77
CA LEU A 25 -9.32 -13.58 -8.66
C LEU A 25 -8.38 -12.61 -7.92
N LEU A 26 -8.93 -11.68 -7.13
CA LEU A 26 -8.12 -10.76 -6.32
C LEU A 26 -7.24 -11.52 -5.32
N CYS A 27 -7.80 -12.52 -4.63
CA CYS A 27 -7.05 -13.38 -3.72
C CYS A 27 -5.93 -14.14 -4.45
N ALA A 28 -6.21 -14.73 -5.61
CA ALA A 28 -5.23 -15.47 -6.39
C ALA A 28 -4.08 -14.57 -6.86
N LEU A 29 -4.38 -13.36 -7.35
CA LEU A 29 -3.36 -12.38 -7.76
C LEU A 29 -2.52 -11.89 -6.59
N TYR A 30 -3.14 -11.65 -5.44
CA TYR A 30 -2.42 -11.20 -4.25
C TYR A 30 -1.54 -12.32 -3.67
N LEU A 31 -2.02 -13.56 -3.64
CA LEU A 31 -1.21 -14.72 -3.28
C LEU A 31 -0.04 -14.92 -4.25
N ALA A 32 -0.26 -14.77 -5.55
CA ALA A 32 0.80 -14.86 -6.55
C ALA A 32 1.86 -13.76 -6.36
N LEU A 33 1.43 -12.53 -6.04
CA LEU A 33 2.34 -11.43 -5.71
C LEU A 33 3.18 -11.74 -4.45
N LEU A 34 2.54 -12.22 -3.37
CA LEU A 34 3.25 -12.57 -2.14
C LEU A 34 4.21 -13.74 -2.32
N ALA A 35 3.80 -14.77 -3.07
CA ALA A 35 4.68 -15.88 -3.42
C ALA A 35 5.88 -15.41 -4.24
N CYS A 36 5.67 -14.50 -5.20
CA CYS A 36 6.74 -13.91 -6.00
C CYS A 36 7.73 -13.12 -5.12
N LEU A 37 7.23 -12.28 -4.21
CA LEU A 37 8.05 -11.53 -3.26
C LEU A 37 8.81 -12.47 -2.29
N TYR A 38 8.14 -13.49 -1.77
CA TYR A 38 8.77 -14.49 -0.90
C TYR A 38 9.91 -15.20 -1.63
N VAL A 39 9.69 -15.68 -2.86
CA VAL A 39 10.74 -16.32 -3.65
C VAL A 39 11.88 -15.35 -3.92
N PHE A 40 11.61 -14.08 -4.26
CA PHE A 40 12.65 -13.08 -4.47
C PHE A 40 13.55 -12.91 -3.23
N PHE A 41 12.96 -12.76 -2.03
CA PHE A 41 13.75 -12.59 -0.80
C PHE A 41 14.40 -13.89 -0.29
N ALA A 42 13.77 -15.04 -0.52
CA ALA A 42 14.31 -16.33 -0.09
C ALA A 42 15.42 -16.84 -1.02
N THR A 43 15.48 -16.36 -2.27
CA THR A 43 16.49 -16.77 -3.24
C THR A 43 17.78 -15.99 -2.99
N GLY A 44 18.83 -16.67 -2.53
CA GLY A 44 20.20 -16.11 -2.50
C GLY A 44 20.81 -15.99 -3.89
N VAL A 45 22.03 -15.45 -4.02
CA VAL A 45 22.68 -15.21 -5.34
C VAL A 45 23.88 -16.14 -5.59
N ALA A 46 23.77 -17.42 -5.22
CA ALA A 46 24.92 -18.34 -5.25
C ALA A 46 25.12 -19.06 -6.60
N THR A 47 24.09 -19.13 -7.45
CA THR A 47 24.15 -19.83 -8.75
C THR A 47 23.50 -19.04 -9.88
N VAL A 48 23.85 -19.35 -11.13
CA VAL A 48 23.25 -18.71 -12.32
C VAL A 48 21.72 -18.87 -12.34
N TRP A 49 21.20 -20.05 -11.96
CA TRP A 49 19.75 -20.26 -11.89
C TRP A 49 19.07 -19.42 -10.82
N GLN A 50 19.71 -19.25 -9.66
CA GLN A 50 19.20 -18.35 -8.62
C GLN A 50 19.24 -16.89 -9.05
N LEU A 51 20.27 -16.47 -9.80
CA LEU A 51 20.33 -15.12 -10.39
C LEU A 51 19.20 -14.90 -11.39
N VAL A 52 18.96 -15.86 -12.30
CA VAL A 52 17.85 -15.80 -13.26
C VAL A 52 16.50 -15.76 -12.55
N LEU A 53 16.29 -16.60 -11.54
CA LEU A 53 15.05 -16.61 -10.77
C LEU A 53 14.83 -15.30 -10.01
N SER A 54 15.89 -14.73 -9.41
CA SER A 54 15.84 -13.44 -8.73
C SER A 54 15.53 -12.30 -9.71
N ALA A 55 16.12 -12.31 -10.90
CA ALA A 55 15.83 -11.32 -11.95
C ALA A 55 14.38 -11.44 -12.45
N LEU A 56 13.89 -12.66 -12.69
CA LEU A 56 12.51 -12.91 -13.11
C LEU A 56 11.51 -12.46 -12.05
N THR A 57 11.75 -12.78 -10.78
CA THR A 57 10.86 -12.37 -9.67
C THR A 57 10.92 -10.87 -9.40
N ALA A 58 12.09 -10.24 -9.53
CA ALA A 58 12.23 -8.78 -9.45
C ALA A 58 11.41 -8.04 -10.52
N LEU A 59 11.29 -8.61 -11.73
CA LEU A 59 10.45 -8.07 -12.79
C LEU A 59 8.97 -8.47 -12.62
N ALA A 60 8.69 -9.70 -12.22
CA ALA A 60 7.33 -10.21 -12.08
C ALA A 60 6.58 -9.55 -10.92
N ALA A 61 7.23 -9.24 -9.80
CA ALA A 61 6.61 -8.61 -8.64
C ALA A 61 5.92 -7.26 -8.97
N PRO A 62 6.58 -6.26 -9.59
CA PRO A 62 5.92 -5.02 -9.96
C PRO A 62 4.83 -5.23 -11.03
N LEU A 63 5.03 -6.16 -11.98
CA LEU A 63 4.00 -6.47 -12.98
C LEU A 63 2.74 -7.06 -12.32
N LEU A 64 2.90 -8.04 -11.43
CA LEU A 64 1.81 -8.63 -10.65
C LEU A 64 1.14 -7.59 -9.76
N PHE A 65 1.91 -6.69 -9.15
CA PHE A 65 1.36 -5.58 -8.37
C PHE A 65 0.43 -4.71 -9.23
N PHE A 66 0.87 -4.27 -10.42
CA PHE A 66 0.03 -3.45 -11.28
C PHE A 66 -1.16 -4.20 -11.88
N VAL A 67 -1.01 -5.50 -12.16
CA VAL A 67 -2.13 -6.37 -12.57
C VAL A 67 -3.16 -6.45 -11.44
N LEU A 68 -2.72 -6.63 -10.19
CA LEU A 68 -3.58 -6.59 -9.02
C LEU A 68 -4.26 -5.21 -8.88
N GLN A 69 -3.53 -4.10 -9.02
CA GLN A 69 -4.12 -2.76 -8.96
C GLN A 69 -5.18 -2.55 -10.05
N ALA A 70 -4.94 -3.01 -11.28
CA ALA A 70 -5.92 -2.97 -12.35
C ALA A 70 -7.15 -3.82 -12.07
N ALA A 71 -6.99 -4.97 -11.44
CA ALA A 71 -8.07 -5.83 -10.99
C ALA A 71 -8.94 -5.13 -9.94
N VAL A 72 -8.31 -4.54 -8.92
CA VAL A 72 -8.99 -3.83 -7.83
C VAL A 72 -9.75 -2.61 -8.36
N VAL A 73 -9.14 -1.83 -9.25
CA VAL A 73 -9.76 -0.65 -9.87
C VAL A 73 -10.93 -1.03 -10.78
N ASN A 74 -10.85 -2.13 -11.51
CA ASN A 74 -11.97 -2.66 -12.28
C ASN A 74 -13.10 -3.13 -11.36
N PHE A 75 -12.75 -3.81 -10.27
CA PHE A 75 -13.72 -4.27 -9.27
C PHE A 75 -14.47 -3.11 -8.61
N ALA A 76 -13.78 -1.98 -8.37
CA ALA A 76 -14.36 -0.76 -7.83
C ALA A 76 -15.40 -0.09 -8.75
N GLN A 77 -15.57 -0.55 -10.00
CA GLN A 77 -16.52 0.05 -10.94
C GLN A 77 -17.84 -0.74 -11.00
N PRO A 78 -19.01 -0.07 -10.85
CA PRO A 78 -20.31 -0.72 -10.90
C PRO A 78 -20.60 -1.43 -12.24
N GLU A 79 -20.04 -0.93 -13.34
CA GLU A 79 -20.30 -1.40 -14.70
C GLU A 79 -19.48 -2.66 -15.07
N ALA A 80 -18.46 -3.01 -14.28
CA ALA A 80 -17.58 -4.14 -14.55
C ALA A 80 -18.14 -5.51 -14.11
N ALA A 81 -19.37 -5.56 -13.59
CA ALA A 81 -20.02 -6.77 -13.07
C ALA A 81 -20.43 -7.81 -14.15
N GLY A 82 -20.12 -7.57 -15.43
CA GLY A 82 -20.39 -8.50 -16.51
C GLY A 82 -19.45 -9.72 -16.53
N VAL A 83 -20.00 -10.91 -16.35
CA VAL A 83 -19.30 -12.20 -16.38
C VAL A 83 -18.89 -12.53 -17.83
N GLY A 84 -17.66 -12.21 -18.24
CA GLY A 84 -17.09 -12.74 -19.49
C GLY A 84 -16.06 -11.89 -20.22
N ALA A 85 -16.04 -10.57 -20.01
CA ALA A 85 -15.02 -9.68 -20.59
C ALA A 85 -13.82 -9.26 -19.69
N PRO A 86 -13.59 -9.81 -18.47
CA PRO A 86 -12.76 -9.13 -17.47
C PRO A 86 -11.26 -9.12 -17.80
N VAL A 87 -10.71 -10.20 -18.36
CA VAL A 87 -9.25 -10.33 -18.52
C VAL A 87 -8.67 -9.35 -19.55
N ARG A 88 -9.35 -9.16 -20.69
CA ARG A 88 -8.87 -8.25 -21.74
C ARG A 88 -8.95 -6.78 -21.29
N HIS A 89 -10.00 -6.42 -20.55
CA HIS A 89 -10.14 -5.09 -19.96
C HIS A 89 -9.09 -4.84 -18.88
N MET A 90 -8.87 -5.83 -18.02
CA MET A 90 -7.84 -5.81 -16.98
C MET A 90 -6.43 -5.61 -17.55
N LEU A 91 -6.05 -6.31 -18.63
CA LEU A 91 -4.75 -6.10 -19.29
C LEU A 91 -4.60 -4.71 -19.91
N ARG A 92 -5.68 -4.19 -20.52
CA ARG A 92 -5.69 -2.84 -21.08
C ARG A 92 -5.55 -1.78 -19.98
N ASP A 93 -6.24 -1.95 -18.87
CA ASP A 93 -6.17 -1.03 -17.73
C ASP A 93 -4.87 -1.14 -16.96
N PHE A 94 -4.29 -2.34 -16.88
CA PHE A 94 -2.94 -2.57 -16.37
C PHE A 94 -1.93 -1.65 -17.08
N LEU A 95 -1.93 -1.62 -18.42
CA LEU A 95 -1.01 -0.75 -19.16
C LEU A 95 -1.25 0.74 -18.86
N LYS A 96 -2.52 1.16 -18.73
CA LYS A 96 -2.84 2.56 -18.39
C LYS A 96 -2.32 2.91 -16.99
N ILE A 97 -2.56 2.04 -16.00
CA ILE A 97 -2.17 2.23 -14.61
C ILE A 97 -0.65 2.22 -14.50
N LEU A 98 0.03 1.28 -15.17
CA LEU A 98 1.50 1.21 -15.22
C LEU A 98 2.09 2.51 -15.77
N LEU A 99 1.64 2.94 -16.96
CA LEU A 99 2.13 4.17 -17.60
C LEU A 99 1.87 5.42 -16.75
N LEU A 100 0.72 5.50 -16.10
CA LEU A 100 0.37 6.63 -15.23
C LEU A 100 1.13 6.61 -13.89
N SER A 101 1.60 5.43 -13.46
CA SER A 101 2.38 5.28 -12.24
C SER A 101 3.86 5.60 -12.44
N LEU A 102 4.41 5.50 -13.65
CA LEU A 102 5.79 5.90 -13.93
C LEU A 102 6.13 7.34 -13.47
N PRO A 103 5.36 8.39 -13.84
CA PRO A 103 5.63 9.74 -13.35
C PRO A 103 5.41 9.86 -11.83
N LEU A 104 4.51 9.07 -11.24
CA LEU A 104 4.29 9.06 -9.79
C LEU A 104 5.45 8.39 -9.04
N ILE A 105 6.04 7.33 -9.60
CA ILE A 105 7.25 6.68 -9.07
C ILE A 105 8.42 7.66 -9.17
N ALA A 106 8.59 8.33 -10.30
CA ALA A 106 9.62 9.36 -10.44
C ALA A 106 9.44 10.49 -9.42
N LEU A 107 8.20 10.92 -9.19
CA LEU A 107 7.87 11.89 -8.14
C LEU A 107 8.19 11.35 -6.74
N ALA A 108 7.87 10.09 -6.45
CA ALA A 108 8.18 9.44 -5.17
C ALA A 108 9.68 9.44 -4.91
N VAL A 109 10.49 9.01 -5.90
CA VAL A 109 11.95 9.03 -5.84
C VAL A 109 12.47 10.45 -5.63
N GLY A 110 11.88 11.45 -6.32
CA GLY A 110 12.21 12.85 -6.12
C GLY A 110 11.92 13.34 -4.69
N ILE A 111 10.76 12.99 -4.12
CA ILE A 111 10.41 13.31 -2.74
C ILE A 111 11.40 12.66 -1.77
N ILE A 112 11.69 11.37 -1.95
CA ILE A 112 12.66 10.63 -1.13
C ILE A 112 14.03 11.32 -1.15
N TYR A 113 14.51 11.65 -2.34
CA TYR A 113 15.80 12.32 -2.54
C TYR A 113 15.82 13.71 -1.87
N LEU A 114 14.81 14.55 -2.12
CA LEU A 114 14.73 15.90 -1.57
C LEU A 114 14.64 15.90 -0.04
N LEU A 115 13.84 14.99 0.53
CA LEU A 115 13.74 14.85 1.98
C LEU A 115 15.04 14.31 2.60
N GLY A 116 15.74 13.39 1.92
CA GLY A 116 17.06 12.92 2.35
C GLY A 116 18.12 14.04 2.32
N VAL A 117 18.10 14.87 1.27
CA VAL A 117 18.96 16.06 1.18
C VAL A 117 18.62 17.05 2.29
N LEU A 118 17.33 17.32 2.54
CA LEU A 118 16.89 18.18 3.63
C LEU A 118 17.38 17.66 4.98
N GLN A 119 17.22 16.36 5.24
CA GLN A 119 17.69 15.73 6.48
C GLN A 119 19.21 15.83 6.64
N ALA A 120 19.99 15.74 5.55
CA ALA A 120 21.44 15.91 5.59
C ALA A 120 21.90 17.35 5.88
N HIS A 121 21.07 18.36 5.57
CA HIS A 121 21.37 19.77 5.84
C HIS A 121 20.90 20.24 7.21
N LEU A 122 20.03 19.47 7.89
CA LEU A 122 19.60 19.79 9.23
C LEU A 122 20.76 19.58 10.22
N PRO A 123 20.95 20.49 11.20
CA PRO A 123 22.03 20.37 12.17
C PRO A 123 21.82 19.10 12.99
N LYS A 124 22.75 18.14 12.84
CA LYS A 124 22.79 16.97 13.70
C LYS A 124 23.08 17.49 15.11
N ILE A 125 22.12 17.29 16.02
CA ILE A 125 22.36 17.51 17.43
C ILE A 125 23.33 16.40 17.82
N GLU A 126 24.63 16.69 17.82
CA GLU A 126 25.62 15.81 18.44
C GLU A 126 25.20 15.72 19.91
N GLU A 127 24.61 14.59 20.28
CA GLU A 127 24.43 14.24 21.68
C GLU A 127 25.82 14.29 22.30
N ALA A 128 26.07 15.34 23.10
CA ALA A 128 27.33 15.50 23.80
C ALA A 128 27.63 14.17 24.49
N PRO A 129 28.87 13.64 24.43
CA PRO A 129 29.21 12.37 25.06
C PRO A 129 28.92 12.49 26.55
N HIS A 130 27.74 11.98 26.92
CA HIS A 130 27.28 11.93 28.28
C HIS A 130 28.09 10.83 28.95
N ALA A 131 29.26 11.22 29.47
CA ALA A 131 30.00 10.47 30.48
C ALA A 131 29.16 10.43 31.76
N PHE A 132 28.03 9.75 31.73
CA PHE A 132 27.19 9.51 32.88
C PHE A 132 27.50 8.11 33.40
N VAL A 133 28.06 8.06 34.60
CA VAL A 133 28.16 6.86 35.42
C VAL A 133 26.74 6.37 35.67
N ALA A 134 26.35 5.27 35.03
CA ALA A 134 24.99 4.75 35.06
C ALA A 134 24.57 4.31 36.47
N ALA A 135 23.43 4.81 36.95
CA ALA A 135 22.67 4.15 38.01
C ALA A 135 21.88 2.98 37.40
N PRO A 136 21.69 1.84 38.09
CA PRO A 136 21.46 0.56 37.40
C PRO A 136 20.10 0.34 36.72
N HIS A 137 19.07 1.18 36.89
CA HIS A 137 17.70 0.79 36.50
C HIS A 137 16.77 1.89 35.94
N THR A 138 17.31 3.00 35.45
CA THR A 138 16.46 4.00 34.75
C THR A 138 17.19 4.47 33.50
N GLU A 139 16.81 3.91 32.35
CA GLU A 139 17.17 4.52 31.06
C GLU A 139 16.55 5.93 31.04
N PRO A 140 17.36 7.00 30.97
CA PRO A 140 16.80 8.35 30.88
C PRO A 140 15.97 8.46 29.59
N PRO A 141 14.87 9.26 29.60
CA PRO A 141 14.06 9.46 28.41
C PRO A 141 14.93 10.04 27.29
N THR A 142 15.01 9.35 26.16
CA THR A 142 15.71 9.82 24.97
C THR A 142 15.13 11.17 24.55
N PRO A 143 15.95 12.22 24.37
CA PRO A 143 15.45 13.53 23.99
C PRO A 143 14.70 13.45 22.65
N LEU A 144 13.50 14.04 22.60
CA LEU A 144 12.70 14.05 21.37
C LEU A 144 13.35 15.00 20.35
N HIS A 145 13.98 14.41 19.32
CA HIS A 145 14.53 15.14 18.19
C HIS A 145 13.39 15.63 17.27
N TRP A 146 12.82 16.79 17.57
CA TRP A 146 11.69 17.37 16.82
C TRP A 146 11.94 17.49 15.31
N GLN A 147 13.20 17.67 14.90
CA GLN A 147 13.59 17.74 13.49
C GLN A 147 13.36 16.39 12.78
N ASP A 148 13.82 15.30 13.38
CA ASP A 148 13.60 13.95 12.85
C ASP A 148 12.13 13.58 12.88
N ALA A 149 11.39 14.00 13.91
CA ALA A 149 9.95 13.80 13.99
C ALA A 149 9.21 14.56 12.87
N LEU A 150 9.59 15.80 12.55
CA LEU A 150 9.02 16.60 11.47
C LEU A 150 9.33 16.00 10.09
N VAL A 151 10.59 15.63 9.84
CA VAL A 151 11.00 14.97 8.58
C VAL A 151 10.27 13.63 8.42
N SER A 152 10.23 12.80 9.47
CA SER A 152 9.50 11.52 9.44
C SER A 152 8.00 11.72 9.22
N SER A 153 7.41 12.74 9.83
CA SER A 153 6.01 13.09 9.62
C SER A 153 5.75 13.52 8.18
N LEU A 154 6.66 14.30 7.58
CA LEU A 154 6.56 14.74 6.19
C LEU A 154 6.71 13.56 5.22
N TRP A 155 7.63 12.64 5.51
CA TRP A 155 7.77 11.37 4.80
C TRP A 155 6.46 10.57 4.79
N LEU A 156 5.86 10.39 5.97
CA LEU A 156 4.62 9.64 6.13
C LEU A 156 3.45 10.35 5.45
N LEU A 157 3.36 11.67 5.54
CA LEU A 157 2.29 12.45 4.92
C LEU A 157 2.41 12.43 3.39
N LEU A 158 3.60 12.63 2.84
CA LEU A 158 3.80 12.69 1.39
C LEU A 158 3.74 11.31 0.75
N LEU A 159 4.47 10.32 1.27
CA LEU A 159 4.55 8.98 0.66
C LEU A 159 3.47 8.03 1.15
N GLY A 160 3.04 8.15 2.40
CA GLY A 160 2.04 7.27 3.00
C GLY A 160 0.60 7.71 2.77
N ILE A 161 0.34 9.01 2.60
CA ILE A 161 -1.03 9.54 2.46
C ILE A 161 -1.24 10.21 1.10
N THR A 162 -0.44 11.23 0.79
CA THR A 162 -0.64 12.10 -0.37
C THR A 162 -0.47 11.33 -1.68
N LEU A 163 0.66 10.65 -1.85
CA LEU A 163 1.00 9.95 -3.08
C LEU A 163 0.05 8.78 -3.39
N PRO A 164 -0.29 7.88 -2.44
CA PRO A 164 -1.21 6.78 -2.72
C PRO A 164 -2.63 7.27 -2.98
N LEU A 165 -3.08 8.34 -2.30
CA LEU A 165 -4.41 8.93 -2.52
C LEU A 165 -4.53 9.56 -3.93
N VAL A 166 -3.49 10.27 -4.37
CA VAL A 166 -3.39 10.79 -5.74
C VAL A 166 -3.34 9.64 -6.75
N SER A 167 -2.54 8.61 -6.47
CA SER A 167 -2.43 7.41 -7.32
C SER A 167 -3.78 6.72 -7.49
N ALA A 168 -4.52 6.49 -6.41
CA ALA A 168 -5.85 5.91 -6.43
C ALA A 168 -6.81 6.67 -7.36
N HIS A 169 -6.88 8.00 -7.23
CA HIS A 169 -7.76 8.83 -8.06
C HIS A 169 -7.34 8.85 -9.53
N LEU A 170 -6.03 8.83 -9.78
CA LEU A 170 -5.48 8.75 -11.13
C LEU A 170 -5.81 7.40 -11.79
N TRP A 171 -5.67 6.29 -11.06
CA TRP A 171 -6.00 4.95 -11.56
C TRP A 171 -7.51 4.79 -11.80
N LEU A 172 -8.36 5.26 -10.87
CA LEU A 172 -9.81 5.28 -11.03
C LEU A 172 -10.25 6.16 -12.21
N SER A 173 -9.62 7.33 -12.41
CA SER A 173 -9.92 8.17 -13.57
C SER A 173 -9.46 7.54 -14.89
N ALA A 174 -8.27 6.95 -14.92
CA ALA A 174 -7.69 6.38 -16.14
C ALA A 174 -8.42 5.12 -16.62
N SER A 175 -8.91 4.31 -15.69
CA SER A 175 -9.74 3.15 -16.02
C SER A 175 -11.10 3.60 -16.59
N ARG A 176 -11.78 4.56 -15.95
CA ARG A 176 -13.10 5.07 -16.38
C ARG A 176 -13.06 5.89 -17.69
N LEU A 177 -12.13 6.84 -17.81
CA LEU A 177 -12.10 7.82 -18.91
C LEU A 177 -11.01 7.54 -19.95
N GLY A 178 -10.04 6.67 -19.63
CA GLY A 178 -8.82 6.49 -20.43
C GLY A 178 -7.68 7.43 -20.02
N LEU A 179 -6.50 7.18 -20.59
CA LEU A 179 -5.24 7.84 -20.20
C LEU A 179 -5.19 9.31 -20.65
N LEU A 180 -5.42 9.60 -21.94
CA LEU A 180 -5.36 10.97 -22.46
C LEU A 180 -6.36 11.94 -21.81
N PRO A 181 -7.65 11.58 -21.61
CA PRO A 181 -8.59 12.47 -20.93
C PRO A 181 -8.22 12.70 -19.47
N THR A 182 -7.66 11.69 -18.79
CA THR A 182 -7.18 11.80 -17.42
C THR A 182 -6.01 12.78 -17.31
N LEU A 183 -5.03 12.69 -18.21
CA LEU A 183 -3.90 13.62 -18.24
C LEU A 183 -4.33 15.07 -18.52
N LYS A 184 -5.25 15.28 -19.48
CA LYS A 184 -5.80 16.62 -19.77
C LYS A 184 -6.52 17.25 -18.57
N ARG A 185 -7.03 16.42 -17.65
CA ARG A 185 -7.80 16.85 -16.47
C ARG A 185 -7.07 16.54 -15.16
N ILE A 186 -5.75 16.37 -15.20
CA ILE A 186 -4.97 15.90 -14.04
C ILE A 186 -5.16 16.79 -12.81
N HIS A 187 -5.17 18.12 -12.99
CA HIS A 187 -5.40 19.08 -11.91
C HIS A 187 -6.76 18.85 -11.20
N ARG A 188 -7.82 18.54 -11.96
CA ARG A 188 -9.16 18.27 -11.41
C ARG A 188 -9.20 16.92 -10.70
N VAL A 189 -8.47 15.92 -11.21
CA VAL A 189 -8.36 14.60 -10.55
C VAL A 189 -7.61 14.72 -9.23
N ILE A 190 -6.50 15.48 -9.21
CA ILE A 190 -5.72 15.77 -7.99
C ILE A 190 -6.58 16.56 -7.00
N ALA A 191 -7.28 17.61 -7.43
CA ALA A 191 -8.17 18.38 -6.55
C ALA A 191 -9.27 17.51 -5.93
N ARG A 192 -9.81 16.54 -6.70
CA ARG A 192 -10.77 15.56 -6.17
C ARG A 192 -10.14 14.64 -5.13
N ALA A 193 -8.87 14.25 -5.30
CA ALA A 193 -8.15 13.41 -4.34
C ALA A 193 -8.10 14.06 -2.95
N PHE A 194 -7.98 15.38 -2.87
CA PHE A 194 -7.95 16.14 -1.62
C PHE A 194 -9.31 16.68 -1.17
N ASN A 195 -10.42 16.19 -1.74
CA ASN A 195 -11.72 16.48 -1.15
C ASN A 195 -11.81 15.86 0.25
N ALA A 196 -12.39 16.58 1.22
CA ALA A 196 -12.51 16.13 2.60
C ALA A 196 -13.17 14.74 2.73
N GLN A 197 -14.12 14.41 1.84
CA GLN A 197 -14.72 13.08 1.79
C GLN A 197 -13.71 11.99 1.36
N SER A 198 -12.92 12.24 0.32
CA SER A 198 -11.91 11.30 -0.19
C SER A 198 -10.80 11.08 0.83
N VAL A 199 -10.33 12.16 1.47
CA VAL A 199 -9.33 12.09 2.55
C VAL A 199 -9.87 11.27 3.72
N LEU A 200 -11.12 11.51 4.15
CA LEU A 200 -11.73 10.75 5.24
C LEU A 200 -11.85 9.26 4.90
N ILE A 201 -12.32 8.91 3.70
CA ILE A 201 -12.41 7.52 3.24
C ILE A 201 -11.03 6.86 3.24
N TYR A 202 -10.03 7.56 2.71
CA TYR A 202 -8.67 7.03 2.64
C TYR A 202 -8.04 6.86 4.02
N VAL A 203 -8.22 7.80 4.96
CA VAL A 203 -7.69 7.69 6.33
C VAL A 203 -8.32 6.49 7.05
N VAL A 204 -9.64 6.30 6.93
CA VAL A 204 -10.34 5.12 7.47
C VAL A 204 -9.81 3.84 6.81
N GLY A 205 -9.66 3.86 5.49
CA GLY A 205 -9.06 2.77 4.72
C GLY A 205 -7.66 2.42 5.20
N LEU A 206 -6.78 3.41 5.30
CA LEU A 206 -5.38 3.27 5.72
C LEU A 206 -5.25 2.65 7.10
N PHE A 207 -6.15 2.99 8.02
CA PHE A 207 -6.23 2.33 9.31
C PHE A 207 -6.51 0.82 9.15
N VAL A 208 -7.46 0.45 8.28
CA VAL A 208 -7.86 -0.94 8.06
C VAL A 208 -6.82 -1.75 7.26
N PHE A 209 -6.30 -1.23 6.14
CA PHE A 209 -5.38 -2.00 5.26
C PHE A 209 -3.90 -1.79 5.58
N GLY A 210 -3.55 -0.74 6.30
CA GLY A 210 -2.17 -0.43 6.67
C GLY A 210 -1.90 -0.70 8.15
N LEU A 211 -2.61 0.00 9.03
CA LEU A 211 -2.30 0.01 10.46
C LEU A 211 -2.73 -1.29 11.17
N MET A 212 -3.91 -1.84 10.87
CA MET A 212 -4.37 -3.09 11.47
C MET A 212 -3.46 -4.28 11.14
N PRO A 213 -3.09 -4.56 9.86
CA PRO A 213 -2.11 -5.60 9.53
C PRO A 213 -0.78 -5.42 10.26
N TYR A 214 -0.29 -4.18 10.36
CA TYR A 214 0.93 -3.89 11.11
C TYR A 214 0.80 -4.35 12.57
N PHE A 215 -0.26 -3.95 13.29
CA PHE A 215 -0.45 -4.40 14.66
C PHE A 215 -0.61 -5.92 14.79
N ILE A 216 -1.33 -6.56 13.86
CA ILE A 216 -1.54 -8.02 13.86
C ILE A 216 -0.21 -8.78 13.72
N LEU A 217 0.69 -8.29 12.87
CA LEU A 217 1.99 -8.93 12.63
C LEU A 217 2.98 -8.69 13.78
N TYR A 218 3.02 -7.47 14.34
CA TYR A 218 4.06 -7.09 15.30
C TYR A 218 3.68 -7.25 16.78
N THR A 219 2.40 -7.48 17.11
CA THR A 219 1.99 -7.76 18.51
C THR A 219 2.58 -9.10 18.95
N ARG A 220 3.39 -9.19 20.00
CA ARG A 220 3.92 -10.49 20.48
C ARG A 220 2.89 -11.19 21.38
N THR A 221 2.57 -12.45 21.11
CA THR A 221 1.79 -13.31 22.02
C THR A 221 2.68 -14.46 22.48
N PRO A 222 3.21 -14.43 23.71
CA PRO A 222 4.06 -15.50 24.20
C PRO A 222 3.22 -16.77 24.35
N VAL A 223 3.64 -17.85 23.68
CA VAL A 223 3.02 -19.17 23.78
C VAL A 223 4.12 -20.21 23.95
N SER A 224 3.96 -21.12 24.91
CA SER A 224 4.98 -22.12 25.25
C SER A 224 4.98 -23.35 24.31
N ASN A 225 3.91 -23.55 23.55
CA ASN A 225 3.75 -24.67 22.63
C ASN A 225 4.09 -24.26 21.19
N GLY A 226 5.10 -24.88 20.59
CA GLY A 226 5.54 -24.58 19.22
C GLY A 226 4.46 -24.77 18.15
N TRP A 227 3.56 -25.75 18.31
CA TRP A 227 2.43 -25.90 17.37
C TRP A 227 1.43 -24.76 17.46
N ALA A 228 1.19 -24.27 18.68
CA ALA A 228 0.31 -23.13 18.88
C ALA A 228 0.94 -21.83 18.37
N GLU A 229 2.27 -21.67 18.49
CA GLU A 229 3.01 -20.57 17.88
C GLU A 229 2.87 -20.56 16.35
N LEU A 230 3.04 -21.72 15.71
CA LEU A 230 2.89 -21.85 14.26
C LEU A 230 1.46 -21.53 13.79
N ILE A 231 0.44 -22.05 14.48
CA ILE A 231 -0.97 -21.78 14.17
C ILE A 231 -1.30 -20.29 14.34
N LEU A 232 -0.85 -19.66 15.43
CA LEU A 232 -1.06 -18.23 15.67
C LEU A 232 -0.35 -17.37 14.61
N PHE A 233 0.87 -17.74 14.23
CA PHE A 233 1.59 -17.08 13.17
C PHE A 233 0.85 -17.16 11.83
N ALA A 234 0.40 -18.37 11.45
CA ALA A 234 -0.39 -18.57 10.24
C ALA A 234 -1.70 -17.76 10.26
N LEU A 235 -2.40 -17.71 11.39
CA LEU A 235 -3.61 -16.92 11.55
C LEU A 235 -3.35 -15.41 11.41
N ARG A 236 -2.25 -14.90 11.97
CA ARG A 236 -1.86 -13.50 11.83
C ARG A 236 -1.53 -13.14 10.39
N LEU A 237 -0.81 -13.99 9.69
CA LEU A 237 -0.54 -13.82 8.26
C LEU A 237 -1.84 -13.81 7.45
N LEU A 238 -2.77 -14.73 7.73
CA LEU A 238 -4.07 -14.78 7.07
C LEU A 238 -4.88 -13.50 7.34
N LEU A 239 -4.93 -13.03 8.59
CA LEU A 239 -5.64 -11.81 8.93
C LEU A 239 -5.00 -10.58 8.28
N ALA A 240 -3.67 -10.45 8.32
CA ALA A 240 -2.95 -9.38 7.64
C ALA A 240 -3.23 -9.40 6.13
N PHE A 241 -3.20 -10.58 5.51
CA PHE A 241 -3.57 -10.77 4.11
C PHE A 241 -4.98 -10.25 3.81
N VAL A 242 -5.97 -10.68 4.60
CA VAL A 242 -7.38 -10.30 4.43
C VAL A 242 -7.56 -8.80 4.62
N PHE A 243 -7.00 -8.22 5.68
CA PHE A 243 -7.12 -6.79 5.97
C PHE A 243 -6.44 -5.92 4.91
N THR A 244 -5.24 -6.29 4.44
CA THR A 244 -4.57 -5.54 3.36
C THR A 244 -5.37 -5.62 2.06
N LEU A 245 -5.78 -6.81 1.63
CA LEU A 245 -6.46 -6.99 0.34
C LEU A 245 -7.87 -6.38 0.35
N LEU A 246 -8.70 -6.76 1.32
CA LEU A 246 -10.08 -6.29 1.40
C LEU A 246 -10.13 -4.81 1.76
N GLY A 247 -9.32 -4.37 2.72
CA GLY A 247 -9.28 -2.97 3.13
C GLY A 247 -8.87 -2.06 1.97
N TRP A 248 -7.86 -2.44 1.19
CA TRP A 248 -7.46 -1.68 0.00
C TRP A 248 -8.57 -1.65 -1.07
N THR A 249 -9.17 -2.81 -1.35
CA THR A 249 -10.22 -2.94 -2.37
C THR A 249 -11.47 -2.14 -2.02
N ILE A 250 -11.91 -2.22 -0.76
CA ILE A 250 -13.06 -1.46 -0.24
C ILE A 250 -12.76 0.04 -0.27
N THR A 251 -11.54 0.44 0.08
CA THR A 251 -11.13 1.86 0.03
C THR A 251 -11.21 2.38 -1.40
N LEU A 252 -10.64 1.67 -2.38
CA LEU A 252 -10.72 2.09 -3.79
C LEU A 252 -12.15 2.08 -4.33
N GLY A 253 -13.00 1.15 -3.92
CA GLY A 253 -14.40 1.14 -4.33
C GLY A 253 -15.27 2.21 -3.66
N ALA A 254 -14.84 2.76 -2.53
CA ALA A 254 -15.53 3.86 -1.85
C ALA A 254 -15.14 5.25 -2.40
N LEU A 255 -14.00 5.37 -3.09
CA LEU A 255 -13.49 6.60 -3.73
C LEU A 255 -14.14 6.87 -5.11
#